data_AF-A0A1E3GYD5-F1
#
_entry.id   AF-A0A1E3GYD5-F1
#
_cell.length_a   1.000
_cell.length_b   1.000
_cell.length_c   1.000
_cell.angle_alpha   90.00
_cell.angle_beta   90.00
_cell.angle_gamma   90.00
#
_symmetry.space_group_name_H-M   'P 1'
#
loop_
_entity.id
_entity.type
_entity.pdbx_description
1 polymer ?
#
loop_
_entity_poly.entity_id
_entity_poly.type
_entity_poly.pdbx_seq_one_letter_code
_entity_poly.pdbx_strand_id
1 'polypeptide(L)' 'MEIWSLTPAGFGRLVAAIPSPLGIGTLRLADGRTVKGFLCEGAAIADAQDITAFGGWRSYVTAAARG' A
#
# COMPACT_ATOMS: atom_id res chain seq x y z
N MET A 1 1.84 -2.40 -8.74
CA MET A 1 0.47 -2.16 -8.26
C MET A 1 -0.33 -3.41 -8.55
N GLU A 2 -1.11 -3.90 -7.59
CA GLU A 2 -2.01 -5.04 -7.77
C GLU A 2 -3.42 -4.57 -7.44
N ILE A 3 -4.40 -4.87 -8.30
CA ILE A 3 -5.79 -4.41 -8.16
C ILE A 3 -6.69 -5.64 -7.99
N TRP A 4 -7.52 -5.62 -6.96
CA TRP A 4 -8.42 -6.70 -6.59
C TRP A 4 -9.86 -6.19 -6.49
N SER A 5 -10.83 -7.01 -6.90
CA SER A 5 -12.25 -6.75 -6.66
C SER A 5 -12.72 -7.48 -5.41
N LEU A 6 -13.46 -6.80 -4.54
CA LEU A 6 -13.99 -7.35 -3.30
C LEU A 6 -15.47 -7.03 -3.18
N THR A 7 -16.23 -7.93 -2.55
CA THR A 7 -17.58 -7.59 -2.10
C THR A 7 -17.51 -6.55 -0.97
N PRO A 8 -18.58 -5.75 -0.74
CA PRO A 8 -18.58 -4.80 0.37
C PRO A 8 -18.28 -5.44 1.74
N ALA A 9 -18.83 -6.63 1.99
CA ALA A 9 -18.55 -7.38 3.23
C ALA A 9 -17.09 -7.87 3.31
N GLY A 10 -16.51 -8.32 2.19
CA GLY A 10 -15.09 -8.69 2.12
C GLY A 10 -14.17 -7.49 2.36
N PHE A 11 -14.51 -6.34 1.78
CA PHE A 11 -13.79 -5.08 2.00
C PHE A 11 -13.86 -4.64 3.47
N GLY A 12 -15.03 -4.69 4.10
CA GLY A 12 -15.18 -4.36 5.52
C GLY A 12 -14.33 -5.24 6.44
N ARG A 13 -14.29 -6.56 6.20
CA ARG A 13 -13.42 -7.48 6.94
C ARG A 13 -11.95 -7.19 6.75
N LEU A 14 -11.54 -6.87 5.51
CA LEU A 14 -10.15 -6.50 5.22
C LEU A 14 -9.77 -5.23 6.00
N VAL A 15 -10.57 -4.17 5.88
CA VAL A 15 -10.30 -2.88 6.55
C VAL A 15 -10.20 -3.03 8.06
N ALA A 16 -11.09 -3.81 8.67
CA ALA A 16 -11.08 -4.05 10.11
C ALA A 16 -9.82 -4.77 10.62
N ALA A 17 -9.09 -5.47 9.74
CA ALA A 17 -7.87 -6.20 10.08
C ALA A 17 -6.58 -5.41 9.84
N ILE A 18 -6.66 -4.18 9.30
CA ILE A 18 -5.48 -3.37 8.99
C ILE A 18 -4.98 -2.70 10.28
N PRO A 19 -3.76 -3.01 10.74
CA PRO A 19 -3.20 -2.37 11.92
C PRO A 19 -2.66 -0.99 11.59
N SER A 20 -2.63 -0.10 12.60
CA SER A 20 -1.82 1.12 12.53
C SER A 20 -0.35 0.76 12.25
N PRO A 21 0.38 1.53 11.42
CA PRO A 21 0.03 2.84 10.86
C PRO A 21 -0.65 2.81 9.48
N LEU A 22 -1.14 1.64 9.06
CA LEU A 22 -1.74 1.47 7.73
C LEU A 22 -3.24 1.82 7.74
N GLY A 23 -3.72 2.28 6.59
CA GLY A 23 -5.15 2.54 6.36
C GLY A 23 -5.54 2.39 4.90
N ILE A 24 -6.85 2.49 4.62
CA ILE A 24 -7.36 2.52 3.24
C ILE A 24 -7.83 3.92 2.89
N GLY A 25 -7.24 4.49 1.84
CA GLY A 25 -7.65 5.75 1.27
C GLY A 25 -8.03 5.63 -0.20
N THR A 26 -8.06 6.78 -0.87
CA THR A 26 -8.38 6.90 -2.29
C THR A 26 -7.09 7.17 -3.06
N LEU A 27 -6.77 6.33 -4.05
CA LEU A 27 -5.59 6.44 -4.91
C LEU A 27 -5.99 6.79 -6.34
N ARG A 28 -5.17 7.60 -7.00
CA ARG A 28 -5.27 7.85 -8.45
C ARG A 28 -4.23 7.01 -9.19
N LEU A 29 -4.69 6.20 -10.14
CA LEU A 29 -3.83 5.39 -11.00
C LEU A 29 -3.31 6.22 -12.17
N ALA A 30 -2.23 5.75 -12.80
CA ALA A 30 -1.64 6.38 -13.98
C ALA A 30 -2.62 6.44 -15.18
N ASP A 31 -3.55 5.50 -15.26
CA ASP A 31 -4.63 5.47 -16.26
C ASP A 31 -5.80 6.42 -15.93
N GLY A 32 -5.67 7.22 -14.86
CA GLY A 32 -6.67 8.19 -14.42
C GLY A 32 -7.79 7.61 -13.55
N ARG A 33 -7.90 6.29 -13.40
CA ARG A 33 -8.91 5.68 -12.51
C ARG A 33 -8.63 6.03 -11.04
N THR A 34 -9.72 6.09 -10.28
CA THR A 34 -9.68 6.28 -8.83
C THR A 34 -10.11 5.00 -8.13
N VAL A 35 -9.29 4.48 -7.23
CA VAL A 35 -9.53 3.20 -6.54
C VAL A 35 -9.28 3.32 -5.03
N LYS A 36 -9.74 2.35 -4.25
CA LYS A 36 -9.33 2.19 -2.85
C LYS A 36 -7.99 1.46 -2.78
N GLY A 37 -7.10 1.91 -1.90
CA GLY A 37 -5.79 1.29 -1.72
C GLY A 37 -5.12 1.67 -0.39
N PHE A 38 -4.04 0.97 -0.07
CA PHE A 38 -3.28 1.15 1.15
C PHE A 38 -2.57 2.50 1.18
N LEU A 39 -2.59 3.13 2.36
CA LEU A 39 -1.85 4.33 2.74
C LEU A 39 -1.17 4.07 4.09
N CYS A 40 -0.22 4.95 4.43
CA CYS A 40 0.44 5.00 5.72
C CYS A 40 0.25 6.39 6.33
N GLU A 41 0.05 6.46 7.64
CA GLU A 41 0.03 7.74 8.38
C GLU A 41 1.36 8.50 8.21
N GLY A 42 1.29 9.80 7.95
CA GLY A 42 2.49 10.62 7.68
C GLY A 42 3.49 10.67 8.83
N ALA A 43 3.04 10.52 10.07
CA ALA A 43 3.92 10.45 11.24
C ALA A 43 4.80 9.19 11.23
N ALA A 44 4.34 8.09 10.65
CA ALA A 44 5.05 6.81 10.66
C ALA A 44 6.18 6.73 9.62
N ILE A 45 6.29 7.69 8.70
CA ILE A 45 7.31 7.70 7.65
C ILE A 45 8.51 8.60 7.96
N ALA A 46 8.52 9.30 9.10
CA ALA A 46 9.57 10.28 9.43
C ALA A 46 10.99 9.67 9.44
N ASP A 47 11.14 8.46 10.00
CA ASP A 47 12.41 7.72 10.07
C ASP A 47 12.40 6.48 9.15
N ALA A 48 11.41 6.37 8.27
CA ALA A 48 11.29 5.23 7.37
C ALA A 48 12.26 5.35 6.19
N GLN A 49 12.81 4.21 5.76
CA GLN A 49 13.63 4.16 4.55
C GLN A 49 12.78 4.49 3.32
N ASP A 50 13.22 5.46 2.51
CA ASP A 50 12.65 5.67 1.19
C ASP A 50 13.08 4.55 0.24
N ILE A 51 12.09 3.82 -0.28
CA ILE A 51 12.27 2.71 -1.23
C ILE A 51 11.77 3.05 -2.64
N THR A 52 11.49 4.32 -2.93
CA THR A 52 10.90 4.76 -4.22
C THR A 52 11.76 4.33 -5.41
N ALA A 53 13.09 4.37 -5.28
CA ALA A 53 14.03 3.99 -6.34
C ALA A 53 13.91 2.52 -6.80
N PHE A 54 13.34 1.63 -5.97
CA PHE A 54 13.15 0.22 -6.35
C PHE A 54 11.95 0.00 -7.27
N GLY A 55 11.07 1.01 -7.45
CA GLY A 55 9.90 0.92 -8.33
C GLY A 55 8.81 -0.04 -7.85
N GLY A 56 8.92 -0.58 -6.63
CA GLY A 56 7.91 -1.44 -6.04
C GLY A 56 8.43 -2.35 -4.93
N TRP A 57 7.51 -2.80 -4.08
CA TRP A 57 7.81 -3.63 -2.89
C TRP A 57 8.56 -4.92 -3.24
N ARG A 58 8.14 -5.65 -4.28
CA ARG A 58 8.78 -6.93 -4.67
C ARG A 58 10.23 -6.75 -5.07
N SER A 59 10.55 -5.67 -5.79
CA SER A 59 11.92 -5.32 -6.17
C SER A 59 12.77 -4.94 -4.96
N TYR A 60 12.21 -4.15 -4.04
CA TYR A 60 12.86 -3.82 -2.77
C TYR A 60 13.17 -5.07 -1.95
N VAL A 61 12.19 -5.95 -1.70
CA VAL A 61 12.39 -7.19 -0.93
C VAL A 61 13.46 -8.09 -1.57
N THR A 62 13.46 -8.18 -2.91
CA THR A 62 14.48 -8.96 -3.63
C THR A 62 15.87 -8.35 -3.48
N ALA A 63 15.98 -7.03 -3.52
CA ALA A 63 17.25 -6.33 -3.33
C ALA A 63 17.74 -6.43 -1.88
N ALA A 64 16.85 -6.27 -0.91
CA ALA A 64 17.14 -6.37 0.51
C ALA A 64 17.59 -7.78 0.93
N ALA A 65 17.05 -8.83 0.30
CA ALA A 65 17.45 -10.21 0.56
C ALA A 65 18.83 -10.59 -0.02
N ARG A 66 19.43 -9.74 -0.86
CA ARG A 66 20.75 -9.97 -1.48
C ARG A 66 21.89 -9.23 -0.78
N GLY A 67 21.57 -8.34 0.17
CA GLY A 67 22.54 -7.63 1.01
C GLY A 67 22.64 -8.26 2.38
#